data_AF-A0A953JWK8-F1
#
_entry.id   AF-A0A953JWK8-F1
#
_cell.length_a   1.000
_cell.length_b   1.000
_cell.length_c   1.000
_cell.angle_alpha   90.00
_cell.angle_beta   90.00
_cell.angle_gamma   90.00
#
_symmetry.space_group_name_H-M   'P 1'
#
loop_
_entity.id
_entity.type
_entity.pdbx_description
1 polymer ?
#
loop_
_entity_poly.entity_id
_entity_poly.type
_entity_poly.pdbx_seq_one_letter_code
_entity_poly.pdbx_strand_id
1 'polypeptide(L)'
;MTKQDINYERLPAGQDMDETDINLRSYFSRMSDDKLREYDPAWTDEQVIAWDDNFTSEGNLFITCCERDVEIGEYRRVIDEHRQLRGV
;
A
#
# COMPACT_ATOMS: atom_id res chain seq x y z
N MET A 1 16.18 15.08 -18.93
CA MET A 1 16.28 14.51 -17.57
C MET A 1 15.46 13.24 -17.54
N THR A 2 16.14 12.10 -17.44
CA THR A 2 15.50 10.79 -17.25
C THR A 2 14.70 10.84 -15.94
N LYS A 3 13.40 10.59 -16.02
CA LYS A 3 12.54 10.37 -14.87
C LYS A 3 13.20 9.22 -14.09
N GLN A 4 13.76 9.51 -12.92
CA GLN A 4 14.35 8.45 -12.10
C GLN A 4 13.22 7.46 -11.81
N ASP A 5 13.35 6.22 -12.29
CA ASP A 5 12.50 5.11 -11.90
C ASP A 5 12.75 4.84 -10.41
N ILE A 6 12.03 5.57 -9.56
CA ILE A 6 12.04 5.34 -8.12
C ILE A 6 11.35 4.00 -7.90
N ASN A 7 12.11 3.02 -7.42
CA ASN A 7 11.55 1.73 -7.05
C ASN A 7 10.86 1.82 -5.69
N TYR A 8 9.59 2.26 -5.69
CA TYR A 8 8.75 2.34 -4.50
C TYR A 8 8.49 0.98 -3.83
N GLU A 9 8.72 -0.14 -4.53
CA GLU A 9 8.51 -1.49 -4.01
C GLU A 9 9.52 -1.88 -2.93
N ARG A 10 10.66 -1.17 -2.85
CA ARG A 10 11.77 -1.45 -1.93
C ARG A 10 12.13 -0.27 -1.01
N LEU A 11 11.23 0.69 -0.89
CA LEU A 11 11.41 1.85 -0.02
C LEU A 11 10.45 1.78 1.16
N PRO A 12 10.87 2.15 2.39
CA PRO A 12 12.16 2.76 2.74
C PRO A 12 13.35 1.78 2.65
N ALA A 13 14.47 2.25 2.13
CA ALA A 13 15.67 1.44 1.95
C ALA A 13 16.29 1.06 3.32
N GLY A 14 16.70 -0.19 3.48
CA GLY A 14 17.36 -0.68 4.71
C GLY A 14 16.45 -1.37 5.72
N GLN A 15 15.18 -1.57 5.38
CA GLN A 15 14.28 -2.46 6.12
C GLN A 15 14.32 -3.86 5.48
N ASP A 16 14.44 -4.90 6.30
CA ASP A 16 14.21 -6.28 5.84
C ASP A 16 12.73 -6.37 5.45
N MET A 17 12.46 -6.36 4.15
CA MET A 17 11.13 -6.52 3.59
C MET A 17 10.97 -7.97 3.15
N ASP A 18 9.87 -8.56 3.57
CA ASP A 18 9.45 -9.88 3.16
C ASP A 18 8.72 -9.81 1.79
N GLU A 19 8.33 -10.95 1.23
CA GLU A 19 7.68 -10.99 -0.09
C GLU A 19 6.34 -10.24 -0.06
N THR A 20 5.62 -10.33 1.06
CA THR A 20 4.36 -9.62 1.28
C THR A 20 4.55 -8.11 1.26
N ASP A 21 5.56 -7.57 1.96
CA ASP A 21 5.88 -6.14 1.98
C ASP A 21 6.17 -5.61 0.57
N ILE A 22 6.97 -6.35 -0.21
CA ILE A 22 7.33 -5.96 -1.58
C ILE A 22 6.09 -5.93 -2.46
N ASN A 23 5.25 -6.96 -2.39
CA ASN A 23 4.06 -7.07 -3.22
C ASN A 23 2.99 -6.04 -2.82
N LEU A 24 2.87 -5.71 -1.52
CA LEU A 24 2.01 -4.64 -1.02
C LEU A 24 2.45 -3.27 -1.55
N ARG A 25 3.75 -2.97 -1.53
CA ARG A 25 4.28 -1.72 -2.10
C ARG A 25 4.14 -1.68 -3.63
N SER A 26 4.26 -2.83 -4.29
CA SER A 26 3.96 -2.99 -5.72
C SER A 26 2.47 -2.77 -6.04
N TYR A 27 1.57 -3.17 -5.14
CA TYR A 27 0.14 -2.87 -5.25
C TYR A 27 -0.10 -1.36 -5.20
N PHE A 28 0.49 -0.64 -4.24
CA PHE A 28 0.37 0.81 -4.14
C PHE A 28 1.03 1.57 -5.29
N SER A 29 2.17 1.09 -5.81
CA SER A 29 2.84 1.74 -6.95
C SER A 29 1.96 1.77 -8.21
N ARG A 30 1.05 0.79 -8.35
CA ARG A 30 0.06 0.72 -9.44
C ARG A 30 -1.16 1.62 -9.24
N MET A 31 -1.40 2.13 -8.02
CA MET A 31 -2.47 3.10 -7.77
C MET A 31 -2.14 4.45 -8.42
N SER A 32 -3.16 5.15 -8.89
CA SER A 32 -3.03 6.52 -9.38
C SER A 32 -2.80 7.49 -8.22
N ASP A 33 -2.11 8.60 -8.49
CA ASP A 33 -1.92 9.67 -7.51
C ASP A 33 -3.27 10.23 -7.01
N ASP A 34 -4.28 10.29 -7.89
CA ASP A 34 -5.61 10.78 -7.54
C ASP A 34 -6.28 9.87 -6.50
N LYS A 35 -6.25 8.54 -6.71
CA LYS A 35 -6.75 7.58 -5.72
C LYS A 35 -5.97 7.74 -4.40
N LEU A 36 -4.64 7.79 -4.46
CA LEU A 36 -3.81 7.97 -3.24
C LEU A 36 -4.09 9.28 -2.48
N ARG A 37 -4.56 10.34 -3.14
CA ARG A 37 -4.96 11.60 -2.49
C ARG A 37 -6.31 11.52 -1.79
N GLU A 38 -7.19 10.62 -2.23
CA GLU A 38 -8.47 10.39 -1.58
C GLU A 38 -8.30 9.73 -0.21
N TYR A 39 -7.23 8.93 -0.02
CA TYR A 39 -6.97 8.26 1.24
C TYR A 39 -6.86 9.26 2.41
N ASP A 40 -7.70 9.06 3.43
CA ASP A 40 -7.70 9.82 4.67
C ASP A 40 -7.29 8.92 5.84
N PRO A 41 -6.16 9.21 6.52
CA PRO A 41 -5.72 8.48 7.70
C PRO A 41 -6.71 8.51 8.88
N ALA A 42 -7.70 9.43 8.87
CA ALA A 42 -8.75 9.50 9.89
C ALA A 42 -9.93 8.55 9.63
N TRP A 43 -10.00 7.90 8.46
CA TRP A 43 -11.06 6.95 8.15
C TRP A 43 -11.03 5.71 9.06
N THR A 44 -12.20 5.16 9.37
CA THR A 44 -12.31 3.86 10.03
C THR A 44 -11.80 2.75 9.12
N ASP A 45 -11.53 1.59 9.71
CA ASP A 45 -11.08 0.44 8.94
C ASP A 45 -12.12 0.01 7.92
N GLU A 46 -13.43 0.07 8.24
CA GLU A 46 -14.48 -0.23 7.26
C GLU A 46 -14.51 0.77 6.09
N GLN A 47 -14.22 2.04 6.36
CA GLN A 47 -14.17 3.07 5.33
C GLN A 47 -12.98 2.84 4.38
N VAL A 48 -11.81 2.48 4.92
CA VAL A 48 -10.63 2.15 4.08
C VAL A 48 -10.89 0.89 3.26
N ILE A 49 -11.46 -0.15 3.87
CA ILE A 49 -11.85 -1.40 3.19
C ILE A 49 -12.80 -1.12 2.02
N ALA A 50 -13.84 -0.31 2.25
CA ALA A 50 -14.82 0.03 1.23
C ALA A 50 -14.24 0.93 0.12
N TRP A 51 -13.27 1.78 0.44
CA TRP A 51 -12.60 2.66 -0.53
C TRP A 51 -11.60 1.91 -1.41
N ASP A 52 -10.82 1.01 -0.81
CA ASP A 52 -9.83 0.23 -1.54
C ASP A 52 -10.50 -0.77 -2.49
N ASP A 53 -11.63 -1.36 -2.07
CA ASP A 53 -12.46 -2.33 -2.80
C ASP A 53 -11.72 -3.63 -3.18
N ASN A 54 -10.55 -3.88 -2.58
CA ASN A 54 -9.75 -5.07 -2.81
C ASN A 54 -9.55 -5.91 -1.55
N PHE A 55 -10.29 -5.64 -0.47
CA PHE A 55 -10.30 -6.45 0.74
C PHE A 55 -11.31 -7.59 0.66
N THR A 56 -11.00 -8.72 1.29
CA THR A 56 -11.88 -9.88 1.38
C THR A 56 -12.94 -9.69 2.48
N SER A 57 -13.94 -10.57 2.52
CA SER A 57 -14.94 -10.61 3.60
C SER A 57 -14.36 -10.93 4.98
N GLU A 58 -13.11 -11.39 5.05
CA GLU A 58 -12.38 -11.67 6.28
C GLU A 58 -11.53 -10.47 6.76
N GLY A 59 -11.51 -9.37 6.00
CA GLY A 59 -10.82 -8.13 6.39
C GLY A 59 -9.34 -8.06 5.99
N ASN A 60 -8.89 -8.99 5.14
CA ASN A 60 -7.52 -9.01 4.61
C ASN A 60 -7.47 -8.48 3.18
N LEU A 61 -6.37 -7.82 2.80
CA LEU A 61 -6.19 -7.38 1.42
C LEU A 61 -6.07 -8.59 0.49
N PHE A 62 -6.79 -8.59 -0.62
CA PHE A 62 -6.69 -9.61 -1.65
C PHE A 62 -5.54 -9.29 -2.60
N ILE A 63 -4.36 -9.84 -2.29
CA ILE A 63 -3.12 -9.62 -3.03
C ILE A 63 -2.52 -10.99 -3.35
N THR A 64 -2.18 -11.20 -4.63
CA THR A 64 -1.60 -12.47 -5.10
C THR A 64 -0.13 -12.58 -4.70
N CYS A 65 0.34 -13.81 -4.42
CA CYS A 65 1.74 -14.13 -4.10
C CYS A 65 2.22 -13.45 -2.81
N CYS A 66 1.55 -13.69 -1.69
CA CYS A 66 2.02 -13.25 -0.37
C CYS A 66 2.26 -14.47 0.52
N GLU A 67 3.29 -14.41 1.36
CA GLU A 67 3.59 -15.47 2.34
C GLU A 67 2.71 -15.39 3.59
N ARG A 68 2.05 -14.25 3.78
CA ARG A 68 1.12 -13.95 4.88
C ARG A 68 0.03 -12.99 4.43
N ASP A 69 -1.11 -13.04 5.10
CA ASP A 69 -2.21 -12.10 4.90
C ASP A 69 -1.81 -10.68 5.32
N VAL A 70 -2.30 -9.68 4.58
CA VAL A 70 -2.13 -8.26 4.93
C VAL A 70 -3.38 -7.78 5.64
N GLU A 71 -3.24 -7.56 6.95
CA GLU A 71 -4.29 -6.97 7.78
C GLU A 71 -4.37 -5.45 7.56
N ILE A 72 -5.52 -4.87 7.91
CA ILE A 72 -5.78 -3.44 7.76
C ILE A 72 -4.74 -2.55 8.46
N GLY A 73 -4.21 -2.97 9.61
CA GLY A 73 -3.19 -2.20 10.34
C GLY A 73 -1.89 -2.05 9.55
N GLU A 74 -1.45 -3.11 8.88
CA GLU A 74 -0.26 -3.07 8.03
C GLU A 74 -0.52 -2.28 6.74
N TYR A 75 -1.67 -2.52 6.10
CA TYR A 75 -2.09 -1.77 4.92
C TYR A 75 -1.98 -0.26 5.16
N ARG A 76 -2.55 0.22 6.27
CA ARG A 76 -2.56 1.65 6.64
C ARG A 76 -1.15 2.20 6.87
N ARG A 77 -0.30 1.45 7.55
CA ARG A 77 1.10 1.84 7.77
C ARG A 77 1.83 2.01 6.43
N VAL A 78 1.71 1.03 5.54
CA VAL A 78 2.48 1.00 4.30
C VAL A 78 1.94 2.00 3.26
N ILE A 79 0.62 2.22 3.19
CA ILE A 79 0.06 3.24 2.28
C ILE A 79 0.45 4.65 2.71
N ASP A 80 0.49 4.95 4.02
CA ASP A 80 0.95 6.25 4.51
C ASP A 80 2.42 6.50 4.18
N GLU A 81 3.28 5.49 4.38
CA GLU A 81 4.68 5.56 3.96
C GLU A 81 4.79 5.78 2.44
N HIS A 82 4.02 5.05 1.64
CA HIS A 82 4.02 5.16 0.18
C HIS A 82 3.60 6.56 -0.28
N ARG A 83 2.54 7.13 0.32
CA ARG A 83 2.05 8.49 0.03
C ARG A 83 3.11 9.54 0.35
N GLN A 84 3.75 9.44 1.52
CA GLN A 84 4.83 10.34 1.91
C GLN A 84 6.03 10.28 0.94
N LEU A 85 6.42 9.08 0.51
CA LEU A 85 7.51 8.88 -0.46
C LEU A 85 7.15 9.40 -1.86
N ARG A 86 5.87 9.29 -2.25
CA ARG A 86 5.36 9.72 -3.56
C ARG A 86 5.00 11.22 -3.60
N GLY A 87 4.84 11.85 -2.45
CA GLY A 87 4.51 13.28 -2.31
C GLY A 87 3.05 13.59 -2.67
N VAL A 88 2.14 12.68 -2.33
CA VAL A 88 0.69 12.79 -2.59
C VAL A 88 -0.13 12.84 -1.32
#